data_AF-A0A210R6Y7-F1
#
_entry.id   AF-A0A210R6Y7-F1
#
_cell.length_a   1.000
_cell.length_b   1.000
_cell.length_c   1.000
_cell.angle_alpha   90.00
_cell.angle_beta   90.00
_cell.angle_gamma   90.00
#
_symmetry.space_group_name_H-M   'P 1'
#
loop_
_entity.id
_entity.type
_entity.pdbx_description
1 polymer ?
#
loop_
_entity_poly.entity_id
_entity_poly.type
_entity_poly.pdbx_seq_one_letter_code
_entity_poly.pdbx_strand_id
1 'polypeptide(L)'
;MDLHISWTFLIPLMLILTEAKKDKELYCAVCRALVDEIHFSISEVDPKKLVQVGSFRIDGKGNQLTKQVPLARSELHLTELMEGVCERFKDYAETKNSEGKKSVLRTASRNGKPISLQNISISTEKQKLIRFACDSILEDHEEEIMTAFQKYTEIKETEEKVCREMADLCSEADLQISMPSSEMTAEEIAAMENASDSDDTDTEDGDDVDSESDDSSPQESASNDEEYVEMTNQQAEKTEQKSEKEEL
;
A
#
# COMPACT_ATOMS: atom_id res chain seq x y z
N MET A 1 -40.65 -20.10 -39.90
CA MET A 1 -40.88 -18.73 -39.40
C MET A 1 -41.90 -18.95 -38.29
N ASP A 2 -41.59 -19.13 -37.01
CA ASP A 2 -40.70 -18.35 -36.15
C ASP A 2 -40.41 -19.15 -34.87
N LEU A 3 -39.27 -19.83 -34.78
CA LEU A 3 -38.82 -20.47 -33.52
C LEU A 3 -37.36 -20.13 -33.15
N HIS A 4 -36.67 -19.34 -33.97
CA HIS A 4 -35.27 -18.93 -33.74
C HIS A 4 -35.13 -17.56 -33.06
N ILE A 5 -36.16 -16.71 -33.11
CA ILE A 5 -36.12 -15.32 -32.60
C ILE A 5 -36.23 -15.25 -31.07
N SER A 6 -36.72 -16.33 -30.43
CA SER A 6 -36.90 -16.36 -28.97
C SER A 6 -35.58 -16.59 -28.22
N TRP A 7 -34.65 -17.36 -28.80
CA TRP A 7 -33.40 -17.71 -28.09
C TRP A 7 -32.33 -16.61 -28.20
N THR A 8 -32.37 -15.81 -29.27
CA THR A 8 -31.44 -14.69 -29.50
C THR A 8 -31.68 -13.49 -28.58
N PHE A 9 -32.85 -13.38 -27.94
CA PHE A 9 -33.16 -12.31 -26.98
C PHE A 9 -32.87 -12.67 -25.51
N LEU A 10 -32.66 -13.96 -25.19
CA LEU A 10 -32.37 -14.42 -23.82
C LEU A 10 -30.87 -14.37 -23.46
N ILE A 11 -29.99 -14.36 -24.46
CA ILE A 11 -28.53 -14.38 -24.27
C ILE A 11 -27.94 -12.99 -23.91
N PRO A 12 -28.41 -11.84 -24.44
CA PRO A 12 -27.83 -10.54 -24.08
C PRO A 12 -28.27 -10.00 -22.71
N LEU A 13 -29.29 -10.60 -22.06
CA LEU A 13 -29.74 -10.18 -20.72
C LEU A 13 -28.87 -10.76 -19.58
N MET A 14 -28.09 -11.80 -19.86
CA MET A 14 -27.27 -12.51 -18.86
C MET A 14 -25.84 -11.95 -18.72
N LEU A 15 -25.45 -10.98 -19.56
CA LEU A 15 -24.10 -10.37 -19.56
C LEU A 15 -23.97 -9.10 -18.71
N ILE A 16 -25.02 -8.69 -17.99
CA ILE A 16 -24.98 -7.55 -17.09
C ILE A 16 -24.99 -8.11 -15.66
N LEU A 17 -24.02 -7.70 -14.83
CA LEU A 17 -23.85 -8.01 -13.39
C LEU A 17 -22.86 -9.13 -13.00
N THR A 18 -21.71 -9.26 -13.68
CA THR A 18 -20.54 -9.84 -13.00
C THR A 18 -19.80 -8.72 -12.24
N GLU A 19 -20.35 -8.29 -11.10
CA GLU A 19 -19.58 -7.54 -10.13
C GLU A 19 -18.56 -8.49 -9.49
N ALA A 20 -17.27 -8.27 -9.74
CA ALA A 20 -16.23 -8.98 -9.03
C ALA A 20 -16.34 -8.62 -7.54
N LYS A 21 -16.81 -9.56 -6.72
CA LYS A 21 -17.03 -9.33 -5.29
C LYS A 21 -15.70 -8.98 -4.62
N LYS A 22 -15.56 -7.73 -4.15
CA LYS A 22 -14.41 -7.27 -3.36
C LYS A 22 -14.26 -8.18 -2.12
N ASP A 23 -13.04 -8.62 -1.82
CA ASP A 23 -12.74 -9.39 -0.61
C ASP A 23 -12.77 -8.45 0.59
N LYS A 24 -13.90 -8.42 1.31
CA LYS A 24 -14.14 -7.46 2.40
C LYS A 24 -13.08 -7.55 3.52
N GLU A 25 -12.56 -8.74 3.83
CA GLU A 25 -11.52 -8.90 4.85
C GLU A 25 -10.21 -8.23 4.41
N LEU A 26 -9.80 -8.47 3.16
CA LEU A 26 -8.59 -7.86 2.61
C LEU A 26 -8.72 -6.33 2.52
N TYR A 27 -9.84 -5.83 2.00
CA TYR A 27 -10.06 -4.39 1.86
C TYR A 27 -10.12 -3.68 3.22
N CYS A 28 -10.72 -4.30 4.24
CA CYS A 28 -10.68 -3.75 5.60
C CYS A 28 -9.24 -3.66 6.12
N ALA A 29 -8.44 -4.73 5.97
CA ALA A 29 -7.05 -4.73 6.41
C ALA A 29 -6.19 -3.69 5.67
N VAL A 30 -6.40 -3.54 4.35
CA VAL A 30 -5.72 -2.53 3.53
C VAL A 30 -6.13 -1.12 3.93
N CYS A 31 -7.42 -0.86 4.18
CA CYS A 31 -7.88 0.44 4.66
C CYS A 31 -7.23 0.84 5.98
N ARG A 32 -7.13 -0.08 6.92
CA ARG A 32 -6.47 0.16 8.22
C ARG A 32 -4.98 0.44 8.06
N ALA A 33 -4.30 -0.35 7.23
CA ALA A 33 -2.90 -0.10 6.88
C ALA A 33 -2.69 1.25 6.17
N LEU A 34 -3.65 1.68 5.34
CA LEU A 34 -3.61 2.96 4.64
C LEU A 34 -3.70 4.12 5.64
N VAL A 35 -4.65 4.04 6.58
CA VAL A 35 -4.79 5.03 7.65
C VAL A 35 -3.50 5.12 8.48
N ASP A 36 -2.90 3.97 8.81
CA ASP A 36 -1.63 3.92 9.55
C ASP A 36 -0.45 4.52 8.78
N GLU A 37 -0.31 4.26 7.46
CA GLU A 37 0.76 4.84 6.63
C GLU A 37 0.61 6.36 6.46
N ILE A 38 -0.61 6.87 6.30
CA ILE A 38 -0.86 8.31 6.24
C ILE A 38 -0.54 8.93 7.61
N HIS A 39 -0.99 8.32 8.71
CA HIS A 39 -0.72 8.82 10.06
C HIS A 39 0.79 8.86 10.36
N PHE A 40 1.51 7.80 10.00
CA PHE A 40 2.97 7.76 10.09
C PHE A 40 3.60 8.91 9.30
N SER A 41 3.17 9.13 8.06
CA SER A 41 3.69 10.22 7.22
C SER A 41 3.43 11.62 7.80
N ILE A 42 2.27 11.83 8.42
CA ILE A 42 1.93 13.05 9.15
C ILE A 42 2.86 13.24 10.35
N SER A 43 3.22 12.16 11.05
CA SER A 43 4.09 12.20 12.24
C SER A 43 5.53 12.63 11.94
N GLU A 44 5.99 12.42 10.70
CA GLU A 44 7.31 12.85 10.22
C GLU A 44 7.39 14.37 9.95
N VAL A 45 6.25 15.06 9.86
CA VAL A 45 6.20 16.51 9.63
C VAL A 45 6.33 17.26 10.95
N ASP A 46 7.20 18.28 10.98
CA ASP A 46 7.34 19.16 12.14
C ASP A 46 5.98 19.81 12.49
N PRO A 47 5.43 19.57 13.70
CA PRO A 47 4.14 20.12 14.11
C PRO A 47 4.11 21.66 14.18
N LYS A 48 5.27 22.32 14.21
CA LYS A 48 5.39 23.78 14.20
C LYS A 48 5.38 24.38 12.79
N LYS A 49 5.52 23.56 11.75
CA LYS A 49 5.53 24.04 10.37
C LYS A 49 4.11 24.45 9.97
N LEU A 50 3.94 25.74 9.66
CA LEU A 50 2.67 26.33 9.26
C LEU A 50 2.68 26.68 7.78
N VAL A 51 1.52 26.60 7.15
CA VAL A 51 1.27 27.11 5.80
C VAL A 51 0.18 28.18 5.82
N GLN A 52 0.32 29.17 4.95
CA GLN A 52 -0.74 30.14 4.71
C GLN A 52 -1.73 29.55 3.70
N VAL A 53 -2.95 29.33 4.17
CA VAL A 53 -4.10 28.99 3.33
C VAL A 53 -5.00 30.22 3.22
N GLY A 54 -5.60 30.47 2.06
CA GLY A 54 -6.40 31.68 1.90
C GLY A 54 -7.26 31.63 0.66
N SER A 55 -8.30 32.45 0.66
CA SER A 55 -9.13 32.61 -0.53
C SER A 55 -8.33 33.36 -1.60
N PHE A 56 -8.48 32.98 -2.87
CA PHE A 56 -7.96 33.74 -4.00
C PHE A 56 -8.63 35.12 -4.17
N ARG A 57 -9.67 35.42 -3.37
CA ARG A 57 -10.41 36.69 -3.42
C ARG A 57 -9.65 37.78 -2.67
N ILE A 58 -9.37 38.85 -3.41
CA ILE A 58 -8.76 40.08 -2.89
C ILE A 58 -9.90 41.05 -2.53
N ASP A 59 -9.79 41.70 -1.37
CA ASP A 59 -10.76 42.72 -0.95
C ASP A 59 -10.65 44.01 -1.80
N GLY A 60 -11.61 44.93 -1.65
CA GLY A 60 -11.60 46.22 -2.37
C GLY A 60 -10.42 47.13 -2.03
N LYS A 61 -9.56 46.76 -1.06
CA LYS A 61 -8.34 47.47 -0.67
C LYS A 61 -7.06 46.80 -1.16
N GLY A 62 -7.16 45.69 -1.90
CA GLY A 62 -6.01 44.97 -2.42
C GLY A 62 -5.41 43.93 -1.46
N ASN A 63 -6.06 43.63 -0.33
CA ASN A 63 -5.57 42.61 0.61
C ASN A 63 -6.23 41.26 0.36
N GLN A 64 -5.48 40.18 0.55
CA GLN A 64 -5.98 38.82 0.51
C GLN A 64 -6.22 38.31 1.94
N LEU A 65 -7.36 37.66 2.17
CA LEU A 65 -7.65 37.01 3.45
C LEU A 65 -6.94 35.65 3.51
N THR A 66 -5.88 35.57 4.31
CA THR A 66 -5.14 34.33 4.59
C THR A 66 -5.25 33.95 6.07
N LYS A 67 -5.12 32.64 6.34
CA LYS A 67 -5.08 32.02 7.66
C LYS A 67 -3.88 31.07 7.70
N GLN A 68 -3.25 30.95 8.86
CA GLN A 68 -2.21 29.94 9.07
C GLN A 68 -2.81 28.64 9.63
N VAL A 69 -2.44 27.51 9.05
CA VAL A 69 -2.81 26.17 9.52
C VAL A 69 -1.57 25.26 9.58
N PRO A 70 -1.56 24.20 10.40
CA PRO A 70 -0.47 23.22 10.41
C PRO A 70 -0.29 22.57 9.03
N LEU A 71 0.96 22.51 8.54
CA LEU A 71 1.26 21.87 7.25
C LEU A 71 0.82 20.41 7.24
N ALA A 72 1.14 19.68 8.32
CA ALA A 72 0.96 18.23 8.45
C ALA A 72 -0.49 17.76 8.17
N ARG A 73 -1.47 18.64 8.32
CA ARG A 73 -2.90 18.35 8.07
C ARG A 73 -3.54 19.34 7.10
N SER A 74 -2.74 20.10 6.36
CA SER A 74 -3.24 20.96 5.30
C SER A 74 -3.71 20.14 4.11
N GLU A 75 -4.76 20.59 3.42
CA GLU A 75 -5.30 19.96 2.21
C GLU A 75 -4.20 19.67 1.17
N LEU A 76 -3.35 20.66 0.91
CA LEU A 76 -2.20 20.50 0.01
C LEU A 76 -1.32 19.30 0.38
N HIS A 77 -0.92 19.22 1.65
CA HIS A 77 -0.04 18.14 2.09
C HIS A 77 -0.72 16.77 2.12
N LEU A 78 -1.98 16.71 2.55
CA LEU A 78 -2.72 15.45 2.59
C LEU A 78 -2.96 14.89 1.17
N THR A 79 -3.20 15.76 0.19
CA THR A 79 -3.32 15.39 -1.23
C THR A 79 -2.03 14.75 -1.73
N GLU A 80 -0.89 15.42 -1.51
CA GLU A 80 0.44 14.90 -1.88
C GLU A 80 0.74 13.54 -1.22
N LEU A 81 0.32 13.35 0.04
CA LEU A 81 0.49 12.07 0.74
C LEU A 81 -0.36 10.96 0.10
N MET A 82 -1.62 11.24 -0.24
CA MET A 82 -2.53 10.25 -0.82
C MET A 82 -2.07 9.81 -2.21
N GLU A 83 -1.55 10.71 -3.04
CA GLU A 83 -1.01 10.36 -4.36
C GLU A 83 0.14 9.33 -4.30
N GLY A 84 0.93 9.32 -3.22
CA GLY A 84 2.12 8.47 -3.10
C GLY A 84 2.00 7.30 -2.12
N VAL A 85 0.99 7.26 -1.25
CA VAL A 85 0.97 6.30 -0.13
C VAL A 85 0.79 4.86 -0.60
N CYS A 86 0.02 4.61 -1.65
CA CYS A 86 -0.21 3.25 -2.17
C CYS A 86 1.05 2.62 -2.79
N GLU A 87 2.06 3.41 -3.17
CA GLU A 87 3.37 2.86 -3.61
C GLU A 87 4.07 2.06 -2.50
N ARG A 88 3.79 2.38 -1.23
CA ARG A 88 4.35 1.67 -0.07
C ARG A 88 3.74 0.28 0.12
N PHE A 89 2.57 0.02 -0.48
CA PHE A 89 1.89 -1.27 -0.37
C PHE A 89 2.58 -2.40 -1.15
N LYS A 90 3.61 -2.10 -1.95
CA LYS A 90 4.54 -3.11 -2.47
C LYS A 90 5.33 -3.82 -1.36
N ASP A 91 5.54 -3.13 -0.23
CA ASP A 91 6.24 -3.62 0.94
C ASP A 91 5.26 -4.22 1.96
N TYR A 92 4.11 -4.74 1.51
CA TYR A 92 3.13 -5.44 2.33
C TYR A 92 2.92 -6.87 1.85
N ALA A 93 2.64 -7.77 2.78
CA ALA A 93 2.31 -9.15 2.51
C ALA A 93 1.01 -9.55 3.20
N GLU A 94 0.30 -10.51 2.60
CA GLU A 94 -0.89 -11.09 3.20
C GLU A 94 -0.49 -11.94 4.41
N THR A 95 -1.22 -11.80 5.51
CA THR A 95 -1.06 -12.60 6.72
C THR A 95 -2.43 -12.90 7.32
N LYS A 96 -2.46 -13.46 8.52
CA LYS A 96 -3.67 -13.61 9.32
C LYS A 96 -3.54 -12.86 10.63
N ASN A 97 -4.63 -12.24 11.07
CA ASN A 97 -4.69 -11.64 12.39
C ASN A 97 -4.83 -12.72 13.50
N SER A 98 -4.93 -12.29 14.75
CA SER A 98 -5.09 -13.17 15.92
C SER A 98 -6.37 -14.02 15.89
N GLU A 99 -7.39 -13.60 15.14
CA GLU A 99 -8.65 -14.35 14.95
C GLU A 99 -8.63 -15.24 13.70
N GLY A 100 -7.54 -15.25 12.93
CA GLY A 100 -7.40 -16.04 11.71
C GLY A 100 -8.01 -15.43 10.44
N LYS A 101 -8.55 -14.20 10.52
CA LYS A 101 -9.05 -13.44 9.34
C LYS A 101 -7.88 -12.92 8.51
N LYS A 102 -8.10 -12.69 7.22
CA LYS A 102 -7.08 -12.10 6.34
C LYS A 102 -6.67 -10.73 6.85
N SER A 103 -5.37 -10.46 6.80
CA SER A 103 -4.78 -9.19 7.18
C SER A 103 -3.53 -8.90 6.34
N VAL A 104 -2.91 -7.75 6.56
CA VAL A 104 -1.68 -7.35 5.86
C VAL A 104 -0.60 -6.95 6.87
N LEU A 105 0.65 -7.29 6.55
CA LEU A 105 1.82 -6.98 7.38
C LEU A 105 2.87 -6.30 6.51
N ARG A 106 3.47 -5.23 7.03
CA ARG A 106 4.58 -4.54 6.36
C ARG A 106 5.84 -5.41 6.39
N THR A 107 6.44 -5.67 5.23
CA THR A 107 7.64 -6.51 5.03
C THR A 107 8.93 -5.72 4.95
N ALA A 108 8.88 -4.39 5.03
CA ALA A 108 10.03 -3.52 5.14
C ALA A 108 9.94 -2.69 6.42
N SER A 109 11.08 -2.16 6.89
CA SER A 109 11.12 -1.22 8.00
C SER A 109 10.77 0.20 7.54
N ARG A 110 10.11 1.00 8.40
CA ARG A 110 9.80 2.42 8.12
C ARG A 110 11.01 3.33 8.37
N ASN A 111 11.82 2.99 9.36
CA ASN A 111 12.88 3.82 9.92
C ASN A 111 14.22 3.06 10.06
N GLY A 112 14.35 1.92 9.40
CA GLY A 112 15.55 1.08 9.46
C GLY A 112 15.67 0.20 10.71
N LYS A 113 14.67 0.21 11.61
CA LYS A 113 14.60 -0.76 12.72
C LYS A 113 14.43 -2.19 12.21
N PRO A 114 14.99 -3.19 12.93
CA PRO A 114 14.78 -4.59 12.58
C PRO A 114 13.29 -4.94 12.65
N ILE A 115 12.87 -5.78 11.73
CA ILE A 115 11.49 -6.28 11.63
C ILE A 115 11.47 -7.78 11.82
N SER A 116 10.38 -8.29 12.38
CA SER A 116 10.14 -9.72 12.52
C SER A 116 8.96 -10.15 11.65
N LEU A 117 9.21 -11.10 10.75
CA LEU A 117 8.23 -11.57 9.79
C LEU A 117 7.86 -13.02 10.08
N GLN A 118 6.60 -13.24 10.46
CA GLN A 118 6.08 -14.55 10.81
C GLN A 118 4.73 -14.77 10.13
N ASN A 119 4.51 -15.99 9.61
CA ASN A 119 3.25 -16.42 9.01
C ASN A 119 2.73 -15.55 7.85
N ILE A 120 3.65 -14.98 7.06
CA ILE A 120 3.30 -14.17 5.88
C ILE A 120 3.27 -15.00 4.60
N SER A 121 2.44 -14.57 3.66
CA SER A 121 2.37 -15.09 2.30
C SER A 121 2.78 -13.99 1.33
N ILE A 122 4.02 -14.05 0.87
CA ILE A 122 4.57 -13.12 -0.13
C ILE A 122 4.40 -13.76 -1.51
N SER A 123 3.67 -13.08 -2.39
CA SER A 123 3.74 -13.32 -3.82
C SER A 123 3.48 -12.01 -4.56
N THR A 124 4.06 -11.87 -5.75
CA THR A 124 3.89 -10.68 -6.59
C THR A 124 2.41 -10.41 -6.88
N GLU A 125 1.62 -11.45 -7.14
CA GLU A 125 0.18 -11.32 -7.39
C GLU A 125 -0.58 -10.81 -6.16
N LYS A 126 -0.22 -11.28 -4.95
CA LYS A 126 -0.82 -10.78 -3.71
C LYS A 126 -0.44 -9.33 -3.42
N GLN A 127 0.82 -8.97 -3.63
CA GLN A 127 1.29 -7.58 -3.49
C GLN A 127 0.56 -6.65 -4.46
N LYS A 128 0.40 -7.07 -5.72
CA LYS A 128 -0.40 -6.33 -6.72
C LYS A 128 -1.85 -6.17 -6.25
N LEU A 129 -2.49 -7.22 -5.73
CA LEU A 129 -3.86 -7.15 -5.22
C LEU A 129 -3.99 -6.22 -4.01
N ILE A 130 -3.02 -6.26 -3.08
CA ILE A 130 -2.97 -5.39 -1.90
C ILE A 130 -2.82 -3.92 -2.32
N ARG A 131 -1.89 -3.64 -3.24
CA ARG A 131 -1.71 -2.30 -3.80
C ARG A 131 -2.95 -1.83 -4.56
N PHE A 132 -3.51 -2.67 -5.42
CA PHE A 132 -4.73 -2.36 -6.16
C PHE A 132 -5.91 -2.06 -5.23
N ALA A 133 -6.03 -2.78 -4.11
CA ALA A 133 -7.05 -2.48 -3.11
C ALA A 133 -6.81 -1.11 -2.46
N CYS A 134 -5.56 -0.72 -2.20
CA CYS A 134 -5.23 0.61 -1.71
C CYS A 134 -5.63 1.69 -2.72
N ASP A 135 -5.21 1.52 -3.97
CA ASP A 135 -5.52 2.45 -5.07
C ASP A 135 -7.05 2.62 -5.19
N SER A 136 -7.79 1.51 -5.21
CA SER A 136 -9.26 1.53 -5.27
C SER A 136 -9.90 2.25 -4.07
N ILE A 137 -9.37 2.09 -2.86
CA ILE A 137 -9.92 2.75 -1.66
C ILE A 137 -9.68 4.25 -1.72
N LEU A 138 -8.49 4.69 -2.14
CA LEU A 138 -8.20 6.10 -2.30
C LEU A 138 -9.03 6.73 -3.41
N GLU A 139 -9.14 6.08 -4.57
CA GLU A 139 -9.97 6.56 -5.68
C GLU A 139 -11.45 6.71 -5.28
N ASP A 140 -11.99 5.74 -4.54
CA ASP A 140 -13.41 5.73 -4.12
C ASP A 140 -13.71 6.71 -2.97
N HIS A 141 -12.72 7.05 -2.13
CA HIS A 141 -12.94 7.72 -0.82
C HIS A 141 -11.95 8.85 -0.47
N GLU A 142 -11.28 9.46 -1.46
CA GLU A 142 -10.25 10.49 -1.24
C GLU A 142 -10.75 11.65 -0.36
N GLU A 143 -11.93 12.19 -0.68
CA GLU A 143 -12.51 13.35 0.02
C GLU A 143 -12.85 13.04 1.48
N GLU A 144 -13.40 11.85 1.74
CA GLU A 144 -13.73 11.33 3.05
C GLU A 144 -12.49 11.14 3.92
N ILE A 145 -11.46 10.51 3.34
CA ILE A 145 -10.17 10.27 3.99
C ILE A 145 -9.53 11.62 4.34
N MET A 146 -9.50 12.55 3.40
CA MET A 146 -8.93 13.89 3.62
C MET A 146 -9.64 14.62 4.74
N THR A 147 -10.97 14.63 4.71
CA THR A 147 -11.79 15.25 5.75
C THR A 147 -11.56 14.61 7.13
N ALA A 148 -11.38 13.29 7.19
CA ALA A 148 -11.09 12.59 8.43
C ALA A 148 -9.72 13.02 9.00
N PHE A 149 -8.67 13.00 8.18
CA PHE A 149 -7.32 13.39 8.63
C PHE A 149 -7.20 14.86 9.04
N GLN A 150 -8.02 15.75 8.49
CA GLN A 150 -8.08 17.15 8.92
C GLN A 150 -8.72 17.32 10.31
N LYS A 151 -9.60 16.40 10.73
CA LYS A 151 -10.42 16.52 11.95
C LYS A 151 -9.89 15.68 13.11
N TYR A 152 -9.48 14.45 12.84
CA TYR A 152 -9.13 13.47 13.87
C TYR A 152 -7.61 13.35 14.02
N THR A 153 -7.15 13.27 15.27
CA THR A 153 -5.73 13.11 15.59
C THR A 153 -5.35 11.66 15.89
N GLU A 154 -6.29 10.92 16.47
CA GLU A 154 -6.09 9.54 16.91
C GLU A 154 -6.30 8.57 15.74
N ILE A 155 -5.41 7.58 15.63
CA ILE A 155 -5.48 6.54 14.60
C ILE A 155 -6.81 5.81 14.69
N LYS A 156 -7.23 5.39 15.89
CA LYS A 156 -8.46 4.60 16.10
C LYS A 156 -9.73 5.35 15.66
N GLU A 157 -9.84 6.63 16.00
CA GLU A 157 -10.97 7.47 15.56
C GLU A 157 -10.97 7.65 14.05
N THR A 158 -9.78 7.77 13.45
CA THR A 158 -9.62 7.90 12.00
C THR A 158 -9.99 6.59 11.29
N GLU A 159 -9.52 5.43 11.77
CA GLU A 159 -9.90 4.11 11.24
C GLU A 159 -11.42 3.88 11.33
N GLU A 160 -12.03 4.23 12.46
CA GLU A 160 -13.47 4.12 12.66
C GLU A 160 -14.24 4.98 11.65
N LYS A 161 -13.80 6.21 11.44
CA LYS A 161 -14.47 7.13 10.53
C LYS A 161 -14.29 6.73 9.07
N VAL A 162 -13.06 6.43 8.66
CA VAL A 162 -12.71 6.11 7.28
C VAL A 162 -13.17 4.71 6.90
N CYS A 163 -12.70 3.68 7.61
CA CYS A 163 -12.84 2.30 7.15
C CYS A 163 -14.20 1.68 7.45
N ARG A 164 -14.93 2.17 8.45
CA ARG A 164 -16.27 1.67 8.81
C ARG A 164 -17.37 2.63 8.35
N GLU A 165 -17.34 3.88 8.78
CA GLU A 165 -18.48 4.79 8.55
C GLU A 165 -18.56 5.34 7.12
N MET A 166 -17.42 5.63 6.49
CA MET A 166 -17.37 6.21 5.14
C MET A 166 -17.26 5.12 4.06
N ALA A 167 -16.33 4.18 4.22
CA ALA A 167 -16.04 3.17 3.19
C ALA A 167 -16.83 1.84 3.33
N ASP A 168 -17.48 1.59 4.47
CA ASP A 168 -18.17 0.31 4.79
C ASP A 168 -17.31 -0.95 4.48
N LEU A 169 -16.01 -0.87 4.76
CA LEU A 169 -15.06 -1.97 4.54
C LEU A 169 -14.91 -2.82 5.79
N CYS A 170 -14.85 -2.19 6.97
CA CYS A 170 -14.66 -2.86 8.25
C CYS A 170 -15.96 -2.95 9.05
N SER A 171 -16.12 -4.02 9.83
CA SER A 171 -17.12 -4.08 10.90
C SER A 171 -16.56 -3.52 12.21
N GLU A 172 -17.44 -3.25 13.18
CA GLU A 172 -17.02 -2.84 14.53
C GLU A 172 -16.11 -3.88 15.20
N ALA A 173 -16.36 -5.17 14.98
CA ALA A 173 -15.53 -6.25 15.49
C ALA A 173 -14.11 -6.21 14.88
N ASP A 174 -13.98 -5.88 13.60
CA ASP A 174 -12.68 -5.83 12.93
C ASP A 174 -11.78 -4.75 13.52
N LEU A 175 -12.34 -3.60 13.89
CA LEU A 175 -11.61 -2.48 14.51
C LEU A 175 -11.13 -2.79 15.94
N GLN A 176 -11.77 -3.74 16.64
CA GLN A 176 -11.34 -4.17 17.97
C GLN A 176 -10.13 -5.12 17.92
N ILE A 177 -9.88 -5.73 16.76
CA ILE A 177 -8.73 -6.62 16.56
C ILE A 177 -7.49 -5.78 16.28
N SER A 178 -6.41 -6.07 17.00
CA SER A 178 -5.09 -5.47 16.73
C SER A 178 -4.58 -5.88 15.34
N MET A 179 -4.15 -4.90 14.54
CA MET A 179 -3.40 -5.17 13.32
C MET A 179 -2.09 -5.88 13.65
N PRO A 180 -1.62 -6.82 12.82
CA PRO A 180 -0.32 -7.44 13.00
C PRO A 180 0.78 -6.38 12.76
N SER A 181 1.79 -6.36 13.64
CA SER A 181 2.94 -5.47 13.53
C SER A 181 4.20 -6.28 13.29
N SER A 182 5.07 -5.80 12.40
CA SER A 182 6.39 -6.39 12.14
C SER A 182 7.50 -5.65 12.87
N GLU A 183 7.21 -4.50 13.50
CA GLU A 183 8.20 -3.76 14.27
C GLU A 183 8.53 -4.51 15.55
N MET A 184 9.82 -4.82 15.74
CA MET A 184 10.32 -5.41 16.98
C MET A 184 10.26 -4.37 18.11
N THR A 185 9.87 -4.81 19.30
CA THR A 185 9.89 -3.92 20.46
C THR A 185 11.33 -3.65 20.91
N ALA A 186 11.55 -2.54 21.61
CA ALA A 186 12.88 -2.20 22.15
C ALA A 186 13.44 -3.32 23.07
N GLU A 187 12.55 -4.08 23.71
CA GLU A 187 12.88 -5.22 24.56
C GLU A 187 13.37 -6.42 23.74
N GLU A 188 12.76 -6.70 22.59
CA GLU A 188 13.20 -7.76 21.67
C GLU A 188 14.54 -7.42 21.00
N ILE A 189 14.76 -6.14 20.67
CA ILE A 189 16.03 -5.67 20.10
C ILE A 189 17.16 -5.82 21.12
N ALA A 190 16.94 -5.36 22.37
CA ALA A 190 17.92 -5.47 23.44
C ALA A 190 18.27 -6.95 23.78
N ALA A 191 17.32 -7.87 23.60
CA ALA A 191 17.56 -9.30 23.81
C ALA A 191 18.51 -9.91 22.75
N MET A 192 18.52 -9.41 21.51
CA MET A 192 19.45 -9.87 20.47
C MET A 192 20.87 -9.33 20.66
N GLU A 193 21.02 -8.10 21.15
CA GLU A 193 22.34 -7.51 21.41
C GLU A 193 23.10 -8.25 22.53
N ASN A 194 22.38 -8.71 23.56
CA ASN A 194 22.95 -9.44 24.70
C ASN A 194 23.40 -10.89 24.39
N ALA A 195 23.13 -11.41 23.19
CA ALA A 195 23.51 -12.77 22.79
C ALA A 195 24.85 -12.84 22.03
N SER A 196 25.52 -11.70 21.81
CA SER A 196 26.77 -11.62 21.01
C SER A 196 28.06 -11.46 21.82
N ASP A 197 28.00 -11.49 23.16
CA ASP A 197 29.14 -11.22 24.06
C ASP A 197 29.64 -12.47 24.83
N SER A 198 29.72 -13.63 24.18
CA SER A 198 30.42 -14.80 24.76
C SER A 198 30.87 -15.82 23.70
N ASP A 199 31.88 -15.48 22.90
CA ASP A 199 32.81 -16.49 22.38
C ASP A 199 34.17 -15.88 21.96
N ASP A 200 34.87 -15.24 22.90
CA ASP A 200 36.33 -15.07 22.79
C ASP A 200 36.98 -16.23 23.58
N THR A 201 37.24 -17.35 22.89
CA THR A 201 38.27 -18.28 23.33
C THR A 201 39.52 -18.05 22.48
N ASP A 202 40.45 -17.29 23.05
CA ASP A 202 41.82 -17.14 22.56
C ASP A 202 42.44 -18.54 22.35
N THR A 203 42.85 -18.82 21.11
CA THR A 203 43.92 -19.79 20.86
C THR A 203 44.86 -19.14 19.85
N GLU A 204 45.93 -18.57 20.38
CA GLU A 204 47.14 -18.26 19.63
C GLU A 204 47.76 -19.57 19.12
N ASP A 205 48.05 -19.65 17.83
CA ASP A 205 49.39 -19.96 17.33
C ASP A 205 49.42 -19.97 15.78
N GLY A 206 50.34 -19.17 15.23
CA GLY A 206 51.30 -19.70 14.26
C GLY A 206 51.01 -19.57 12.76
N ASP A 207 51.70 -18.58 12.19
CA ASP A 207 52.47 -18.63 10.94
C ASP A 207 51.83 -18.19 9.60
N ASP A 208 52.54 -17.20 9.04
CA ASP A 208 52.47 -16.54 7.74
C ASP A 208 52.32 -17.49 6.53
N VAL A 209 51.70 -17.00 5.45
CA VAL A 209 52.29 -16.93 4.08
C VAL A 209 51.36 -16.11 3.16
N ASP A 210 51.99 -15.16 2.45
CA ASP A 210 51.47 -14.29 1.40
C ASP A 210 50.71 -15.01 0.27
N SER A 211 49.67 -14.38 -0.31
CA SER A 211 49.58 -14.17 -1.77
C SER A 211 48.40 -13.31 -2.22
N GLU A 212 48.75 -12.30 -3.02
CA GLU A 212 48.09 -11.88 -4.27
C GLU A 212 46.76 -11.11 -4.20
N SER A 213 46.94 -9.80 -4.32
CA SER A 213 46.05 -8.86 -4.99
C SER A 213 45.89 -9.21 -6.47
N ASP A 214 44.66 -9.44 -6.92
CA ASP A 214 44.29 -9.28 -8.33
C ASP A 214 43.05 -8.41 -8.47
N ASP A 215 43.28 -7.28 -9.13
CA ASP A 215 42.34 -6.30 -9.63
C ASP A 215 41.68 -6.84 -10.90
N SER A 216 40.35 -6.84 -10.94
CA SER A 216 39.60 -6.83 -12.19
C SER A 216 38.20 -6.23 -11.99
N SER A 217 38.08 -4.94 -12.31
CA SER A 217 36.83 -4.38 -12.84
C SER A 217 36.55 -4.96 -14.26
N PRO A 218 35.45 -4.63 -14.97
CA PRO A 218 34.15 -4.04 -14.61
C PRO A 218 32.94 -4.85 -15.17
N GLN A 219 31.69 -4.55 -14.79
CA GLN A 219 30.59 -4.67 -15.76
C GLN A 219 29.35 -3.83 -15.44
N GLU A 220 28.97 -3.07 -16.47
CA GLU A 220 27.73 -2.33 -16.65
C GLU A 220 26.51 -3.25 -16.59
N SER A 221 25.38 -2.75 -16.08
CA SER A 221 24.05 -3.27 -16.44
C SER A 221 23.19 -2.11 -16.94
N ALA A 222 23.15 -1.98 -18.26
CA ALA A 222 22.10 -1.31 -18.99
C ALA A 222 20.90 -2.26 -19.15
N SER A 223 19.71 -1.64 -19.23
CA SER A 223 18.48 -2.07 -19.89
C SER A 223 17.81 -3.39 -19.46
N ASN A 224 16.56 -3.28 -18.99
CA ASN A 224 15.49 -4.24 -19.29
C ASN A 224 14.14 -3.48 -19.30
N ASP A 225 13.97 -2.59 -20.28
CA ASP A 225 12.70 -1.93 -20.63
C ASP A 225 11.97 -2.64 -21.78
N GLU A 226 12.37 -3.87 -22.16
CA GLU A 226 11.82 -4.56 -23.34
C GLU A 226 10.81 -5.68 -23.02
N GLU A 227 10.47 -5.96 -21.75
CA GLU A 227 9.42 -6.95 -21.42
C GLU A 227 8.00 -6.35 -21.37
N TYR A 228 7.85 -5.06 -21.69
CA TYR A 228 6.57 -4.36 -21.61
C TYR A 228 5.79 -4.30 -22.95
N VAL A 229 6.41 -4.68 -24.08
CA VAL A 229 5.80 -4.51 -25.42
C VAL A 229 5.32 -5.83 -26.05
N GLU A 230 5.75 -6.99 -25.57
CA GLU A 230 5.44 -8.27 -26.23
C GLU A 230 4.11 -8.91 -25.76
N MET A 231 3.60 -8.57 -24.57
CA MET A 231 2.34 -9.13 -24.07
C MET A 231 1.07 -8.45 -24.62
N THR A 232 1.15 -7.19 -25.07
CA THR A 232 -0.01 -6.47 -25.63
C THR A 232 -0.32 -6.91 -27.07
N ASN A 233 0.66 -7.37 -27.83
CA ASN A 233 0.45 -7.81 -29.21
C ASN A 233 -0.14 -9.23 -29.33
N GLN A 234 0.17 -10.13 -28.38
CA GLN A 234 -0.41 -11.49 -28.39
C GLN A 234 -1.91 -11.52 -28.04
N GLN A 235 -2.43 -10.46 -27.41
CA GLN A 235 -3.86 -10.31 -27.12
C GLN A 235 -4.63 -9.64 -28.28
N ALA A 236 -3.97 -8.86 -29.13
CA ALA A 236 -4.58 -8.29 -30.34
C ALA A 236 -4.80 -9.36 -31.43
N GLU A 237 -3.78 -10.18 -31.73
CA GLU A 237 -3.86 -11.18 -32.83
C GLU A 237 -4.84 -12.33 -32.54
N LYS A 238 -5.07 -12.68 -31.27
CA LYS A 238 -6.09 -13.68 -30.89
C LYS A 238 -7.53 -13.19 -31.06
N THR A 239 -7.74 -11.88 -31.19
CA THR A 239 -9.07 -11.30 -31.30
C THR A 239 -9.54 -11.23 -32.75
N GLU A 240 -8.62 -11.02 -33.71
CA GLU A 240 -8.95 -10.99 -35.14
C GLU A 240 -9.18 -12.39 -35.76
N GLN A 241 -8.46 -13.43 -35.31
CA GLN A 241 -8.71 -14.80 -35.81
C GLN A 241 -10.03 -15.40 -35.30
N LYS A 242 -10.64 -14.81 -34.26
CA LYS A 242 -11.92 -15.27 -33.72
C LYS A 242 -13.11 -14.65 -34.45
N SER A 243 -12.98 -13.42 -34.98
CA SER A 243 -14.04 -12.77 -35.77
C SER A 243 -14.21 -13.39 -37.17
N GLU A 244 -13.16 -13.91 -37.79
CA GLU A 244 -13.26 -14.48 -39.14
C GLU A 244 -13.87 -15.90 -39.17
N LYS A 245 -14.06 -16.53 -38.01
CA LYS A 245 -14.64 -17.88 -37.87
C LYS A 245 -16.12 -17.89 -37.49
N GLU A 246 -16.72 -16.71 -37.28
CA GLU A 246 -18.15 -16.53 -36.97
C GLU A 246 -18.96 -15.97 -38.16
N GLU A 247 -18.34 -15.71 -39.31
CA GLU A 247 -19.02 -15.28 -40.56
C GLU A 247 -19.20 -16.41 -41.61
N LEU A 248 -19.06 -17.68 -41.23
CA LEU A 248 -19.30 -18.85 -42.12
C LEU A 248 -20.24 -19.90 -41.48
#